data_AF-A0A0H5NED9-F1
#
_entry.id   AF-A0A0H5NED9-F1
#
_cell.length_a   1.000
_cell.length_b   1.000
_cell.length_c   1.000
_cell.angle_alpha   90.00
_cell.angle_beta   90.00
_cell.angle_gamma   90.00
#
_symmetry.space_group_name_H-M   'P 1'
#
loop_
_entity.id
_entity.type
_entity.pdbx_description
1 polymer ?
#
loop_
_entity_poly.entity_id
_entity_poly.type
_entity_poly.pdbx_seq_one_letter_code
_entity_poly.pdbx_strand_id
1 'polypeptide(L)'
;MPTPKKPGAKKRRGKSAGNSVTSPATMARHQAAMDLSVQGFSYAEIAERLGYGSGSAARYAVNAAFKRAATESAEHLRPRLAARAELMWRHGIAMMLEGRSVGDLDQFEKGARVADRAYGRMLTIHGLAGPGITVNQQFNTGDAATLDQLKAEFTALMQDPPAVAPGDVVDGEVVATEDSPP
;
A
#
# COMPACT_ATOMS: atom_id res chain seq x y z
N MET A 1 8.43 -29.51 -70.04
CA MET A 1 7.35 -28.57 -69.68
C MET A 1 7.36 -28.36 -68.16
N PRO A 2 7.42 -27.11 -67.69
CA PRO A 2 7.57 -26.76 -66.27
C PRO A 2 6.22 -26.47 -65.58
N THR A 3 6.04 -27.09 -64.39
CA THR A 3 5.22 -26.66 -63.22
C THR A 3 3.68 -26.53 -63.39
N PRO A 4 2.84 -26.46 -62.31
CA PRO A 4 3.15 -26.34 -60.88
C PRO A 4 2.30 -27.23 -59.93
N LYS A 5 2.86 -27.63 -58.78
CA LYS A 5 2.06 -27.99 -57.59
C LYS A 5 2.16 -26.84 -56.58
N LYS A 6 1.10 -26.03 -56.54
CA LYS A 6 0.87 -24.87 -55.66
C LYS A 6 0.56 -25.33 -54.21
N PRO A 7 0.57 -24.40 -53.23
CA PRO A 7 1.30 -24.52 -51.99
C PRO A 7 0.46 -25.05 -50.82
N GLY A 8 1.15 -25.63 -49.84
CA GLY A 8 0.58 -26.07 -48.57
C GLY A 8 -0.17 -24.94 -47.86
N ALA A 9 -1.46 -25.18 -47.62
CA ALA A 9 -2.32 -24.30 -46.85
C ALA A 9 -1.80 -24.18 -45.41
N LYS A 10 -1.13 -23.06 -45.09
CA LYS A 10 -0.93 -22.63 -43.71
C LYS A 10 -2.31 -22.40 -43.08
N LYS A 11 -2.75 -23.33 -42.23
CA LYS A 11 -3.88 -23.14 -41.31
C LYS A 11 -3.64 -21.85 -40.50
N ARG A 12 -4.28 -20.76 -40.91
CA ARG A 12 -4.41 -19.55 -40.10
C ARG A 12 -5.28 -19.94 -38.91
N ARG A 13 -4.67 -20.13 -37.73
CA ARG A 13 -5.41 -20.32 -36.48
C ARG A 13 -6.29 -19.09 -36.28
N GLY A 14 -7.60 -19.30 -36.38
CA GLY A 14 -8.60 -18.30 -36.09
C GLY A 14 -8.52 -17.87 -34.63
N LYS A 15 -8.30 -16.56 -34.46
CA LYS A 15 -8.97 -15.64 -33.53
C LYS A 15 -9.81 -16.27 -32.42
N SER A 16 -9.43 -16.01 -31.17
CA SER A 16 -10.39 -15.74 -30.10
C SER A 16 -10.06 -14.37 -29.53
N ALA A 17 -10.71 -13.35 -30.08
CA ALA A 17 -10.88 -12.07 -29.40
C ALA A 17 -12.08 -12.26 -28.46
N GLY A 18 -11.85 -12.95 -27.35
CA GLY A 18 -12.79 -13.00 -26.24
C GLY A 18 -12.35 -11.95 -25.23
N ASN A 19 -13.12 -10.88 -25.10
CA ASN A 19 -13.04 -9.96 -23.97
C ASN A 19 -13.55 -10.70 -22.73
N SER A 20 -12.85 -11.76 -22.29
CA SER A 20 -13.20 -12.46 -21.07
C SER A 20 -12.85 -11.53 -19.93
N VAL A 21 -13.89 -10.95 -19.31
CA VAL A 21 -13.78 -10.28 -18.03
C VAL A 21 -12.92 -11.17 -17.14
N THR A 22 -11.75 -10.66 -16.76
CA THR A 22 -10.79 -11.43 -15.97
C THR A 22 -11.47 -11.85 -14.68
N SER A 23 -11.43 -13.14 -14.34
CA SER A 23 -12.14 -13.63 -13.15
C SER A 23 -11.70 -12.85 -11.89
N PRO A 24 -12.60 -12.58 -10.93
CA PRO A 24 -12.24 -11.88 -9.69
C PRO A 24 -11.04 -12.51 -8.97
N ALA A 25 -10.95 -13.84 -8.96
CA ALA A 25 -9.81 -14.56 -8.38
C ALA A 25 -8.49 -14.28 -9.11
N THR A 26 -8.51 -14.22 -10.44
CA THR A 26 -7.34 -13.84 -11.26
C THR A 26 -6.95 -12.38 -11.00
N MET A 27 -7.94 -11.49 -10.82
CA MET A 27 -7.68 -10.09 -10.47
C MET A 27 -6.99 -9.97 -9.10
N ALA A 28 -7.49 -10.67 -8.09
CA ALA A 28 -6.89 -10.71 -6.75
C ALA A 28 -5.45 -11.26 -6.78
N ARG A 29 -5.19 -12.32 -7.56
CA ARG A 29 -3.84 -12.87 -7.74
C ARG A 29 -2.87 -11.89 -8.42
N HIS A 30 -3.33 -11.17 -9.43
CA HIS A 30 -2.51 -10.14 -10.08
C HIS A 30 -2.23 -8.97 -9.12
N GLN A 31 -3.22 -8.62 -8.30
CA GLN A 31 -3.09 -7.59 -7.28
C GLN A 31 -2.03 -7.97 -6.24
N ALA A 32 -2.11 -9.18 -5.69
CA ALA A 32 -1.10 -9.72 -4.76
C ALA A 32 0.32 -9.77 -5.38
N ALA A 33 0.43 -10.12 -6.66
CA ALA A 33 1.73 -10.12 -7.36
C ALA A 33 2.33 -8.71 -7.46
N MET A 34 1.51 -7.71 -7.74
CA MET A 34 1.94 -6.32 -7.75
C MET A 34 2.35 -5.84 -6.36
N ASP A 35 1.64 -6.23 -5.31
CA ASP A 35 1.97 -5.84 -3.94
C ASP A 35 3.35 -6.40 -3.51
N LEU A 36 3.64 -7.66 -3.86
CA LEU A 36 4.96 -8.26 -3.63
C LEU A 36 6.07 -7.59 -4.46
N SER A 37 5.79 -7.23 -5.72
CA SER A 37 6.73 -6.48 -6.56
C SER A 37 7.07 -5.12 -5.96
N VAL A 38 6.05 -4.43 -5.41
CA VAL A 38 6.18 -3.13 -4.76
C VAL A 38 6.99 -3.22 -3.45
N GLN A 39 6.93 -4.37 -2.75
CA GLN A 39 7.75 -4.72 -1.58
C GLN A 39 9.20 -5.06 -1.94
N GLY A 40 9.53 -5.28 -3.22
CA GLY A 40 10.89 -5.53 -3.71
C GLY A 40 11.23 -7.00 -3.99
N PHE A 41 10.24 -7.90 -3.95
CA PHE A 41 10.46 -9.30 -4.34
C PHE A 41 10.74 -9.42 -5.84
N SER A 42 11.66 -10.30 -6.20
CA SER A 42 11.95 -10.64 -7.59
C SER A 42 10.79 -11.44 -8.21
N TYR A 43 10.67 -11.41 -9.54
CA TYR A 43 9.59 -12.16 -10.21
C TYR A 43 9.68 -13.68 -10.00
N ALA A 44 10.87 -14.22 -9.74
CA ALA A 44 11.04 -15.62 -9.40
C ALA A 44 10.44 -15.93 -8.01
N GLU A 45 10.75 -15.12 -7.00
CA GLU A 45 10.19 -15.27 -5.64
C GLU A 45 8.67 -15.05 -5.62
N ILE A 46 8.18 -14.09 -6.41
CA ILE A 46 6.73 -13.85 -6.57
C ILE A 46 6.06 -15.08 -7.21
N ALA A 47 6.71 -15.70 -8.19
CA ALA A 47 6.16 -16.89 -8.84
C ALA A 47 6.06 -18.07 -7.87
N GLU A 48 7.10 -18.29 -7.07
CA GLU A 48 7.11 -19.32 -6.04
C GLU A 48 6.01 -19.09 -4.99
N ARG A 49 5.91 -17.87 -4.44
CA ARG A 49 4.95 -17.54 -3.38
C ARG A 49 3.49 -17.60 -3.81
N LEU A 50 3.19 -17.24 -5.05
CA LEU A 50 1.81 -17.18 -5.56
C LEU A 50 1.43 -18.38 -6.43
N GLY A 51 2.36 -19.32 -6.63
CA GLY A 51 2.16 -20.52 -7.43
C GLY A 51 2.02 -20.25 -8.93
N TYR A 52 2.74 -19.25 -9.45
CA TYR A 52 2.84 -19.06 -10.91
C TYR A 52 3.84 -20.06 -11.49
N GLY A 53 3.53 -20.59 -12.69
CA GLY A 53 4.39 -21.56 -13.35
C GLY A 53 5.77 -21.02 -13.80
N SER A 54 5.98 -19.69 -13.80
CA SER A 54 7.29 -19.09 -14.07
C SER A 54 7.36 -17.63 -13.61
N GLY A 55 8.59 -17.11 -13.48
CA GLY A 55 8.82 -15.68 -13.24
C GLY A 55 8.24 -14.78 -14.35
N SER A 56 8.21 -15.24 -15.60
CA SER A 56 7.56 -14.51 -16.70
C SER A 56 6.04 -14.40 -16.52
N ALA A 57 5.39 -15.43 -15.95
CA ALA A 57 3.97 -15.38 -15.63
C ALA A 57 3.68 -14.42 -14.46
N ALA A 58 4.54 -14.40 -13.44
CA ALA A 58 4.46 -13.40 -12.36
C ALA A 58 4.64 -11.97 -12.90
N ARG A 59 5.63 -11.75 -13.79
CA ARG A 59 5.83 -10.45 -14.45
C ARG A 59 4.61 -10.02 -15.27
N TYR A 60 3.98 -10.94 -15.99
CA TYR A 60 2.73 -10.65 -16.71
C TYR A 60 1.61 -10.23 -15.77
N ALA A 61 1.42 -10.94 -14.66
CA ALA A 61 0.41 -10.64 -13.65
C ALA A 61 0.62 -9.25 -13.03
N VAL A 62 1.87 -8.92 -12.68
CA VAL A 62 2.28 -7.59 -12.18
C VAL A 62 1.93 -6.50 -13.19
N ASN A 63 2.34 -6.67 -14.46
CA ASN A 63 2.08 -5.68 -15.51
C ASN A 63 0.57 -5.50 -15.77
N ALA A 64 -0.22 -6.58 -15.73
CA ALA A 64 -1.66 -6.52 -15.88
C ALA A 64 -2.35 -5.78 -14.72
N ALA A 65 -1.85 -5.92 -13.50
CA ALA A 65 -2.32 -5.15 -12.35
C ALA A 65 -1.96 -3.65 -12.49
N PHE A 66 -0.72 -3.33 -12.85
CA PHE A 66 -0.30 -1.95 -13.08
C PHE A 66 -1.12 -1.26 -14.17
N LYS A 67 -1.37 -1.94 -15.29
CA LYS A 67 -2.16 -1.37 -16.40
C LYS A 67 -3.59 -1.00 -15.96
N ARG A 68 -4.17 -1.76 -15.04
CA ARG A 68 -5.51 -1.47 -14.47
C ARG A 68 -5.46 -0.33 -13.47
N ALA A 69 -4.46 -0.32 -12.58
CA ALA A 69 -4.26 0.76 -11.63
C ALA A 69 -4.01 2.11 -12.35
N ALA A 70 -3.34 2.10 -13.50
CA ALA A 70 -3.10 3.31 -14.32
C ALA A 70 -4.38 3.91 -14.93
N THR A 71 -5.46 3.14 -15.04
CA THR A 71 -6.75 3.61 -15.54
C THR A 71 -7.72 4.03 -14.43
N GLU A 72 -7.36 3.87 -13.16
CA GLU A 72 -8.18 4.30 -12.02
C GLU A 72 -8.02 5.81 -11.75
N SER A 73 -9.11 6.47 -11.39
CA SER A 73 -9.07 7.89 -10.97
C SER A 73 -8.20 8.05 -9.72
N ALA A 74 -7.50 9.19 -9.60
CA ALA A 74 -6.57 9.46 -8.49
C ALA A 74 -7.21 9.33 -7.09
N GLU A 75 -8.49 9.68 -6.93
CA GLU A 75 -9.20 9.56 -5.64
C GLU A 75 -9.34 8.11 -5.16
N HIS A 76 -9.65 7.18 -6.07
CA HIS A 76 -9.74 5.75 -5.75
C HIS A 76 -8.37 5.09 -5.57
N LEU A 77 -7.33 5.66 -6.20
CA LEU A 77 -5.98 5.10 -6.17
C LEU A 77 -5.23 5.45 -4.87
N ARG A 78 -5.40 6.66 -4.34
CA ARG A 78 -4.77 7.13 -3.09
C ARG A 78 -4.95 6.18 -1.90
N PRO A 79 -6.17 5.76 -1.49
CA PRO A 79 -6.35 4.87 -0.34
C PRO A 79 -5.70 3.50 -0.56
N ARG A 80 -5.72 2.98 -1.80
CA ARG A 80 -5.07 1.71 -2.14
C ARG A 80 -3.56 1.81 -2.08
N LEU A 81 -2.98 2.90 -2.56
CA LEU A 81 -1.54 3.15 -2.46
C LEU A 81 -1.11 3.34 -1.00
N ALA A 82 -1.92 4.04 -0.19
CA ALA A 82 -1.66 4.20 1.24
C ALA A 82 -1.65 2.85 1.96
N ALA A 83 -2.66 2.00 1.74
CA ALA A 83 -2.73 0.66 2.30
C ALA A 83 -1.51 -0.21 1.90
N ARG A 84 -1.06 -0.12 0.64
CA ARG A 84 0.16 -0.81 0.19
C ARG A 84 1.42 -0.29 0.86
N ALA A 85 1.54 1.02 1.02
CA ALA A 85 2.67 1.62 1.72
C ALA A 85 2.68 1.16 3.19
N GLU A 86 1.52 1.04 3.83
CA GLU A 86 1.41 0.51 5.19
C GLU A 86 1.85 -0.93 5.32
N LEU A 87 1.44 -1.80 4.38
CA LEU A 87 1.91 -3.19 4.35
C LEU A 87 3.43 -3.29 4.21
N MET A 88 4.02 -2.47 3.34
CA MET A 88 5.48 -2.41 3.21
C MET A 88 6.16 -1.93 4.50
N TRP A 89 5.59 -0.92 5.14
CA TRP A 89 6.14 -0.36 6.37
C TRP A 89 6.14 -1.40 7.50
N ARG A 90 5.00 -2.09 7.70
CA ARG A 90 4.89 -3.20 8.66
C ARG A 90 5.88 -4.32 8.36
N HIS A 91 6.03 -4.69 7.09
CA HIS A 91 6.99 -5.72 6.68
C HIS A 91 8.45 -5.31 6.96
N GLY A 92 8.82 -4.07 6.61
CA GLY A 92 10.16 -3.53 6.87
C GLY A 92 10.48 -3.50 8.36
N ILE A 93 9.53 -3.07 9.20
CA ILE A 93 9.68 -3.10 10.66
C ILE A 93 9.84 -4.53 11.17
N ALA A 94 9.02 -5.47 10.71
CA ALA A 94 9.12 -6.87 11.13
C ALA A 94 10.50 -7.45 10.81
N MET A 95 11.00 -7.26 9.57
CA MET A 95 12.34 -7.68 9.17
C MET A 95 13.44 -7.02 10.02
N MET A 96 13.28 -5.73 10.33
CA MET A 96 14.23 -4.98 11.15
C MET A 96 14.30 -5.53 12.58
N LEU A 97 13.14 -5.78 13.20
CA LEU A 97 13.07 -6.35 14.55
C LEU A 97 13.62 -7.78 14.61
N GLU A 98 13.33 -8.60 13.60
CA GLU A 98 13.86 -9.96 13.47
C GLU A 98 15.39 -9.93 13.34
N GLY A 99 15.94 -9.15 12.40
CA GLY A 99 17.39 -9.00 12.22
C GLY A 99 18.08 -8.52 13.49
N ARG A 100 17.48 -7.58 14.23
CA ARG A 100 17.98 -7.14 15.54
C ARG A 100 18.02 -8.28 16.57
N SER A 101 16.97 -9.10 16.61
CA SER A 101 16.86 -10.19 17.59
C SER A 101 17.87 -11.31 17.36
N VAL A 102 18.20 -11.59 16.11
CA VAL A 102 19.16 -12.64 15.70
C VAL A 102 20.59 -12.11 15.61
N GLY A 103 20.79 -10.79 15.64
CA GLY A 103 22.08 -10.15 15.44
C GLY A 103 22.52 -10.06 13.98
N ASP A 104 21.61 -10.29 13.03
CA ASP A 104 21.82 -10.11 11.60
C ASP A 104 21.64 -8.63 11.23
N LEU A 105 22.76 -7.91 11.19
CA LEU A 105 22.81 -6.48 10.83
C LEU A 105 22.41 -6.23 9.36
N ASP A 106 22.64 -7.19 8.45
CA ASP A 106 22.27 -7.04 7.04
C ASP A 106 20.75 -7.13 6.88
N GLN A 107 20.10 -8.05 7.60
CA GLN A 107 18.65 -8.14 7.63
C GLN A 107 18.02 -6.91 8.30
N PHE A 108 18.63 -6.41 9.38
CA PHE A 108 18.22 -5.16 10.01
C PHE A 108 18.24 -3.98 9.03
N GLU A 109 19.35 -3.79 8.33
CA GLU A 109 19.50 -2.68 7.38
C GLU A 109 18.52 -2.81 6.19
N LYS A 110 18.33 -4.04 5.67
CA LYS A 110 17.32 -4.30 4.63
C LYS A 110 15.92 -3.92 5.11
N GLY A 111 15.53 -4.32 6.33
CA GLY A 111 14.25 -3.97 6.94
C GLY A 111 14.07 -2.45 7.07
N ALA A 112 15.10 -1.76 7.59
CA ALA A 112 15.10 -0.31 7.74
C ALA A 112 14.92 0.42 6.40
N ARG A 113 15.63 0.00 5.35
CA ARG A 113 15.49 0.58 3.99
C ARG A 113 14.10 0.37 3.39
N VAL A 114 13.47 -0.79 3.65
CA VAL A 114 12.10 -1.07 3.20
C VAL A 114 11.09 -0.18 3.95
N ALA A 115 11.24 -0.04 5.26
CA ALA A 115 10.38 0.80 6.09
C ALA A 115 10.50 2.29 5.73
N ASP A 116 11.72 2.80 5.52
CA ASP A 116 11.98 4.19 5.13
C ASP A 116 11.37 4.51 3.74
N ARG A 117 11.55 3.62 2.76
CA ARG A 117 10.92 3.74 1.44
C ARG A 117 9.40 3.76 1.53
N ALA A 118 8.83 2.95 2.41
CA ALA A 118 7.39 2.91 2.64
C ALA A 118 6.88 4.22 3.26
N TYR A 119 7.60 4.74 4.25
CA TYR A 119 7.28 6.01 4.90
C TYR A 119 7.35 7.20 3.92
N GLY A 120 8.39 7.29 3.10
CA GLY A 120 8.49 8.32 2.04
C GLY A 120 7.33 8.26 1.04
N ARG A 121 6.85 7.05 0.71
CA ARG A 121 5.65 6.87 -0.13
C ARG A 121 4.39 7.37 0.57
N MET A 122 4.19 7.07 1.85
CA MET A 122 3.05 7.60 2.63
C MET A 122 3.06 9.13 2.64
N LEU A 123 4.21 9.74 2.96
CA LEU A 123 4.34 11.20 2.95
C LEU A 123 3.97 11.79 1.58
N THR A 124 4.38 11.14 0.49
CA THR A 124 4.01 11.59 -0.86
C THR A 124 2.51 11.44 -1.14
N ILE A 125 1.91 10.31 -0.76
CA ILE A 125 0.48 10.02 -1.01
C ILE A 125 -0.43 10.98 -0.24
N HIS A 126 -0.07 11.31 1.00
CA HIS A 126 -0.77 12.28 1.83
C HIS A 126 -0.44 13.74 1.50
N GLY A 127 0.43 13.96 0.50
CA GLY A 127 0.83 15.31 0.10
C GLY A 127 1.66 16.03 1.16
N LEU A 128 2.36 15.30 2.03
CA LEU A 128 3.28 15.79 3.07
C LEU A 128 4.75 15.91 2.57
N ALA A 129 5.07 15.37 1.38
CA ALA A 129 6.44 15.33 0.83
C ALA A 129 6.77 16.44 -0.20
N GLY A 130 6.01 17.54 -0.22
CA GLY A 130 6.23 18.66 -1.16
C GLY A 130 7.13 19.77 -0.60
N PRO A 131 7.99 20.42 -1.42
CA PRO A 131 8.69 21.62 -1.00
C PRO A 131 7.67 22.74 -0.73
N GLY A 132 7.62 23.23 0.50
CA GLY A 132 6.77 24.36 0.88
C GLY A 132 5.45 24.02 1.56
N ILE A 133 5.28 22.81 2.11
CA ILE A 133 4.13 22.53 2.99
C ILE A 133 4.38 23.22 4.33
N THR A 134 3.98 24.49 4.41
CA THR A 134 3.74 25.15 5.66
C THR A 134 2.45 24.54 6.21
N VAL A 135 2.56 23.69 7.24
CA VAL A 135 1.41 23.27 8.03
C VAL A 135 0.87 24.54 8.71
N ASN A 136 -0.07 25.19 8.04
CA ASN A 136 -0.76 26.37 8.56
C ASN A 136 -1.86 25.85 9.49
N GLN A 137 -1.46 25.30 10.64
CA GLN A 137 -2.38 25.10 11.74
C GLN A 137 -2.76 26.50 12.22
N GLN A 138 -3.91 26.99 11.75
CA GLN A 138 -4.59 28.11 12.37
C GLN A 138 -5.08 27.64 13.75
N PHE A 139 -4.18 27.70 14.72
CA PHE A 139 -4.61 27.74 16.10
C PHE A 139 -5.36 29.05 16.26
N ASN A 140 -6.65 28.98 16.54
CA ASN A 140 -7.40 30.13 17.00
C ASN A 140 -6.88 30.46 18.41
N THR A 141 -5.71 31.08 18.52
CA THR A 141 -5.16 31.64 19.76
C THR A 141 -5.89 32.94 20.09
N GLY A 142 -7.22 32.88 20.12
CA GLY A 142 -8.08 33.97 20.58
C GLY A 142 -8.16 34.03 22.10
N ASP A 143 -7.92 32.92 22.79
CA ASP A 143 -7.94 32.87 24.25
C ASP A 143 -6.60 32.37 24.79
N ALA A 144 -5.77 33.32 25.25
CA ALA A 144 -4.59 33.00 26.05
C ALA A 144 -4.94 32.16 27.29
N ALA A 145 -6.17 32.29 27.78
CA ALA A 145 -6.74 31.47 28.84
C ALA A 145 -6.73 29.97 28.51
N THR A 146 -7.01 29.59 27.27
CA THR A 146 -7.07 28.17 26.84
C THR A 146 -5.67 27.53 26.83
N LEU A 147 -4.64 28.31 26.50
CA LEU A 147 -3.27 27.83 26.42
C LEU A 147 -2.66 27.64 27.82
N ASP A 148 -3.00 28.52 28.76
CA ASP A 148 -2.61 28.37 30.16
C ASP A 148 -3.41 27.26 30.86
N GLN A 149 -4.68 27.07 30.49
CA GLN A 149 -5.49 25.94 30.94
C GLN A 149 -4.93 24.60 30.44
N LEU A 150 -4.57 24.49 29.15
CA LEU A 150 -3.95 23.29 28.58
C LEU A 150 -2.59 22.99 29.23
N LYS A 151 -1.78 24.01 29.54
CA LYS A 151 -0.52 23.82 30.27
C LYS A 151 -0.76 23.34 31.69
N ALA A 152 -1.78 23.88 32.38
CA ALA A 152 -2.12 23.47 33.72
C ALA A 152 -2.63 22.02 33.75
N GLU A 153 -3.50 21.64 32.80
CA GLU A 153 -4.00 20.28 32.65
C GLU A 153 -2.88 19.28 32.31
N PHE A 154 -1.98 19.63 31.39
CA PHE A 154 -0.83 18.80 31.05
C PHE A 154 0.14 18.64 32.23
N THR A 155 0.37 19.71 33.00
CA THR A 155 1.26 19.67 34.17
C THR A 155 0.64 18.82 35.28
N ALA A 156 -0.67 18.90 35.50
CA ALA A 156 -1.39 18.06 36.44
C ALA A 156 -1.32 16.57 36.04
N LEU A 157 -1.49 16.26 34.76
CA LEU A 157 -1.39 14.89 34.24
C LEU A 157 0.02 14.29 34.40
N MET A 158 1.05 15.12 34.33
CA MET A 158 2.46 14.70 34.51
C MET A 158 2.83 14.54 35.99
N GLN A 159 2.22 15.31 36.88
CA GLN A 159 2.50 15.28 38.32
C GLN A 159 1.73 14.16 39.03
N ASP A 160 0.53 13.84 38.55
CA ASP A 160 -0.29 12.76 39.08
C ASP A 160 -0.84 11.92 37.91
N PRO A 161 -0.01 11.03 37.33
CA PRO A 161 -0.45 10.21 36.21
C PRO A 161 -1.61 9.35 36.70
N PRO A 162 -2.78 9.39 36.04
CA PRO A 162 -3.90 8.55 36.46
C PRO A 162 -3.40 7.10 36.46
N ALA A 163 -3.59 6.41 37.58
CA ALA A 163 -3.28 5.00 37.68
C ALA A 163 -4.01 4.31 36.52
N VAL A 164 -3.25 3.80 35.55
CA VAL A 164 -3.80 3.10 34.39
C VAL A 164 -4.52 1.88 34.94
N ALA A 165 -5.83 1.99 35.12
CA ALA A 165 -6.66 0.83 35.35
C ALA A 165 -6.54 -0.04 34.09
N PRO A 166 -6.13 -1.31 34.22
CA PRO A 166 -5.98 -2.19 33.06
C PRO A 166 -7.38 -2.53 32.56
N GLY A 167 -7.90 -1.80 31.56
CA GLY A 167 -9.23 -2.12 31.03
C GLY A 167 -9.79 -1.26 29.91
N ASP A 168 -9.61 0.06 29.89
CA ASP A 168 -10.41 0.91 28.99
C ASP A 168 -9.71 1.22 27.67
N VAL A 169 -9.74 0.25 26.77
CA VAL A 169 -9.68 0.53 25.34
C VAL A 169 -11.09 1.02 24.95
N VAL A 170 -11.24 2.32 24.73
CA VAL A 170 -12.50 2.90 24.27
C VAL A 170 -12.72 2.48 22.81
N ASP A 171 -13.68 1.60 22.58
CA ASP A 171 -14.20 1.28 21.25
C ASP A 171 -14.77 2.58 20.64
N GLY A 172 -14.18 3.04 19.54
CA GLY A 172 -14.64 4.22 18.83
C GLY A 172 -15.96 3.95 18.11
N GLU A 173 -17.08 4.36 18.71
CA GLU A 173 -18.38 4.37 18.05
C GLU A 173 -18.41 5.47 16.97
N VAL A 174 -18.61 5.07 15.72
CA VAL A 174 -18.78 5.98 14.58
C VAL A 174 -20.24 6.43 14.55
N VAL A 175 -20.51 7.65 14.99
CA VAL A 175 -21.84 8.26 14.87
C VAL A 175 -22.07 8.62 13.39
N ALA A 176 -23.03 7.95 12.75
CA ALA A 176 -23.54 8.32 11.44
C ALA A 176 -24.37 9.61 11.58
N THR A 177 -23.95 10.69 10.95
CA THR A 177 -24.77 11.89 10.77
C THR A 177 -25.88 11.59 9.76
N GLU A 178 -27.08 11.33 10.26
CA GLU A 178 -28.32 11.29 9.48
C GLU A 178 -28.83 12.71 9.18
N ASP A 179 -29.26 12.87 7.93
CA ASP A 179 -30.21 13.82 7.34
C ASP A 179 -30.61 15.10 8.10
N SER A 180 -30.33 16.23 7.45
CA SER A 180 -31.06 17.47 7.65
C SER A 180 -31.93 17.73 6.41
N PRO A 181 -33.27 17.74 6.53
CA PRO A 181 -34.14 18.12 5.41
C PRO A 181 -34.75 19.52 5.65
N PRO A 182 -35.55 19.99 4.67
CA PRO A 182 -35.15 20.79 3.51
C PRO A 182 -35.05 22.31 3.78
#